data_AF-J2JSK1-F1
#
_entry.id   AF-J2JSK1-F1
#
_cell.length_a   1.000
_cell.length_b   1.000
_cell.length_c   1.000
_cell.angle_alpha   90.00
_cell.angle_beta   90.00
_cell.angle_gamma   90.00
#
_symmetry.space_group_name_H-M   'P 1'
#
loop_
_entity.id
_entity.type
_entity.pdbx_description
1 polymer ?
#
loop_
_entity_poly.entity_id
_entity_poly.type
_entity_poly.pdbx_seq_one_letter_code
_entity_poly.pdbx_strand_id
1 'polypeptide(L)'
;MDLLERLARWRTFADDCLDGYPWEVEEFLMDVNSRSTLQELMAASREDRAVDHHLIAAELDAIDTTLRTIFDVEAFPKMPPSEWWLRCVPSYAARDFCREFKGAYGVSIAARSKFDLDVDAMVQLSANGMAPADICLKVAEEQWYVTKRPALLFRACRRSLPMDRSARRALWAWATGNVSAPGLRAALGE
;
A
#
# COMPACT_ATOMS: atom_id res chain seq x y z
N MET A 1 -9.48 -7.73 -16.86
CA MET A 1 -8.32 -7.96 -15.98
C MET A 1 -8.09 -9.44 -15.94
N ASP A 2 -6.96 -9.90 -16.45
CA ASP A 2 -6.66 -11.33 -16.52
C ASP A 2 -6.17 -11.90 -15.17
N LEU A 3 -5.96 -13.21 -15.13
CA LEU A 3 -5.57 -13.94 -13.92
C LEU A 3 -4.22 -13.49 -13.35
N LEU A 4 -3.26 -13.15 -14.23
CA LEU A 4 -1.92 -12.71 -13.82
C LEU A 4 -1.94 -11.30 -13.26
N GLU A 5 -2.74 -10.40 -13.84
CA GLU A 5 -2.95 -9.05 -13.32
C GLU A 5 -3.58 -9.09 -11.91
N ARG A 6 -4.53 -10.01 -11.68
CA ARG A 6 -5.15 -10.23 -10.36
C ARG A 6 -4.15 -10.76 -9.35
N LEU A 7 -3.32 -11.73 -9.73
CA LEU A 7 -2.27 -12.27 -8.87
C LEU A 7 -1.23 -11.21 -8.50
N ALA A 8 -0.79 -10.41 -9.48
CA ALA A 8 0.16 -9.31 -9.26
C ALA A 8 -0.41 -8.24 -8.31
N ARG A 9 -1.71 -7.92 -8.42
CA ARG A 9 -2.40 -7.04 -7.47
C ARG A 9 -2.41 -7.64 -6.07
N TRP A 10 -2.73 -8.93 -5.93
CA TRP A 10 -2.75 -9.60 -4.63
C TRP A 10 -1.36 -9.65 -3.97
N ARG A 11 -0.31 -9.87 -4.77
CA ARG A 11 1.07 -9.78 -4.30
C ARG A 11 1.41 -8.38 -3.78
N THR A 12 1.03 -7.34 -4.53
CA THR A 12 1.23 -5.94 -4.11
C THR A 12 0.51 -5.62 -2.80
N PHE A 13 -0.72 -6.12 -2.66
CA PHE A 13 -1.48 -6.01 -1.41
C PHE A 13 -0.78 -6.70 -0.24
N ALA A 14 -0.23 -7.90 -0.47
CA ALA A 14 0.50 -8.64 0.56
C ALA A 14 1.76 -7.88 1.02
N ASP A 15 2.54 -7.34 0.07
CA ASP A 15 3.71 -6.52 0.37
C ASP A 15 3.33 -5.28 1.21
N ASP A 16 2.21 -4.65 0.88
CA ASP A 16 1.69 -3.51 1.64
C ASP A 16 1.26 -3.88 3.05
N CYS A 17 0.60 -5.02 3.24
CA CYS A 17 0.21 -5.50 4.55
C CYS A 17 1.43 -5.83 5.42
N LEU A 18 2.45 -6.48 4.84
CA LEU A 18 3.66 -6.86 5.56
C LEU A 18 4.43 -5.66 6.10
N ASP A 19 4.47 -4.56 5.34
CA ASP A 19 5.10 -3.30 5.73
C ASP A 19 4.17 -2.38 6.56
N GLY A 20 2.95 -2.83 6.85
CA GLY A 20 1.89 -2.09 7.53
C GLY A 20 1.05 -1.29 6.53
N TYR A 21 -0.16 -1.77 6.24
CA TYR A 21 -0.99 -1.30 5.13
C TYR A 21 -1.15 0.24 5.14
N PRO A 22 -0.71 0.96 4.09
CA PRO A 22 -0.56 2.41 4.11
C PRO A 22 -1.77 3.19 3.55
N TRP A 23 -2.73 2.48 2.97
CA TRP A 23 -3.89 3.05 2.27
C TRP A 23 -5.11 3.16 3.20
N GLU A 24 -6.24 3.61 2.65
CA GLU A 24 -7.47 3.86 3.43
C GLU A 24 -8.31 2.58 3.47
N VAL A 25 -9.35 2.59 4.30
CA VAL A 25 -10.18 1.39 4.50
C VAL A 25 -10.89 0.99 3.22
N GLU A 26 -11.28 1.94 2.37
CA GLU A 26 -11.91 1.65 1.08
C GLU A 26 -10.99 0.85 0.14
N GLU A 27 -9.73 1.27 -0.01
CA GLU A 27 -8.75 0.52 -0.81
C GLU A 27 -8.49 -0.87 -0.26
N PHE A 28 -8.43 -1.01 1.06
CA PHE A 28 -8.26 -2.32 1.70
C PHE A 28 -9.38 -3.28 1.32
N LEU A 29 -10.63 -2.84 1.42
CA LEU A 29 -11.80 -3.66 1.07
C LEU A 29 -11.79 -4.03 -0.42
N MET A 30 -11.39 -3.10 -1.29
CA MET A 30 -11.23 -3.39 -2.72
C MET A 30 -10.15 -4.45 -2.99
N ASP A 31 -9.00 -4.36 -2.30
CA ASP A 31 -7.91 -5.30 -2.47
C ASP A 31 -8.25 -6.69 -1.95
N VAL A 32 -8.87 -6.78 -0.78
CA VAL A 32 -9.37 -8.03 -0.19
C VAL A 32 -10.43 -8.66 -1.10
N ASN A 33 -11.39 -7.89 -1.63
CA ASN A 33 -12.39 -8.43 -2.55
C ASN A 33 -11.76 -8.92 -3.87
N SER A 34 -10.62 -8.35 -4.27
CA SER A 34 -9.86 -8.80 -5.45
C SER A 34 -9.39 -10.26 -5.32
N ARG A 35 -9.14 -10.74 -4.10
CA ARG A 35 -8.78 -12.15 -3.83
C ARG A 35 -9.93 -13.12 -4.05
N SER A 36 -11.17 -12.69 -3.78
CA SER A 36 -12.38 -13.47 -4.10
C SER A 36 -12.54 -13.61 -5.61
N THR A 37 -12.38 -12.51 -6.37
CA THR A 37 -12.40 -12.57 -7.83
C THR A 37 -11.27 -13.45 -8.38
N LEU A 38 -10.08 -13.41 -7.79
CA LEU A 38 -8.97 -14.29 -8.17
C LEU A 38 -9.34 -15.78 -7.96
N GLN A 39 -10.05 -16.12 -6.88
CA GLN A 39 -10.52 -17.49 -6.65
C GLN A 39 -11.51 -17.95 -7.70
N GLU A 40 -12.48 -17.11 -8.06
CA GLU A 40 -13.48 -17.42 -9.08
C GLU A 40 -12.83 -17.67 -10.44
N LEU A 41 -11.88 -16.80 -10.84
CA LEU A 41 -11.12 -16.95 -12.07
C LEU A 41 -10.25 -18.22 -12.08
N MET A 42 -9.64 -18.56 -10.94
CA MET A 42 -8.89 -19.80 -10.78
C MET A 42 -9.76 -21.05 -10.94
N ALA A 43 -11.01 -21.01 -10.46
CA ALA A 43 -11.95 -22.11 -10.63
C ALA A 43 -12.38 -22.27 -12.10
N ALA A 44 -12.69 -21.16 -12.77
CA ALA A 44 -13.11 -21.16 -14.18
C ALA A 44 -11.99 -21.55 -15.16
N SER A 45 -10.73 -21.23 -14.85
CA SER A 45 -9.59 -21.46 -15.77
C SER A 45 -8.98 -22.86 -15.69
N ARG A 46 -9.53 -23.74 -14.84
CA ARG A 46 -8.91 -25.03 -14.51
C ARG A 46 -8.86 -26.02 -15.69
N GLU A 47 -9.79 -25.90 -16.63
CA GLU A 47 -9.92 -26.83 -17.77
C GLU A 47 -9.07 -26.41 -18.98
N ASP A 48 -8.84 -25.10 -19.19
CA ASP A 48 -8.20 -24.58 -20.41
C ASP A 48 -6.66 -24.44 -20.34
N ARG A 49 -6.07 -24.35 -19.13
CA ARG A 49 -4.62 -24.03 -18.96
C ARG A 49 -3.97 -24.75 -17.76
N ALA A 50 -4.02 -26.08 -17.75
CA ALA A 50 -3.62 -26.88 -16.59
C ALA A 50 -2.17 -26.65 -16.08
N VAL A 51 -1.20 -26.38 -16.96
CA VAL A 51 0.21 -26.17 -16.55
C VAL A 51 0.42 -24.79 -15.90
N ASP A 52 -0.07 -23.73 -16.52
CA ASP A 52 0.02 -22.36 -15.96
C ASP A 52 -0.80 -22.22 -14.67
N HIS A 53 -1.91 -22.96 -14.56
CA HIS A 53 -2.77 -22.99 -13.38
C HIS A 53 -2.03 -23.44 -12.12
N HIS A 54 -1.22 -24.51 -12.20
CA HIS A 54 -0.51 -25.03 -11.04
C HIS A 54 0.56 -24.05 -10.53
N LEU A 55 1.22 -23.32 -11.44
CA LEU A 55 2.21 -22.29 -11.07
C LEU A 55 1.52 -21.11 -10.36
N ILE A 56 0.40 -20.65 -10.89
CA ILE A 56 -0.40 -19.56 -10.30
C ILE A 56 -0.97 -19.99 -8.95
N ALA A 57 -1.46 -21.23 -8.82
CA ALA A 57 -1.96 -21.77 -7.56
C ALA A 57 -0.86 -21.84 -6.49
N ALA A 58 0.34 -22.31 -6.86
CA ALA A 58 1.48 -22.38 -5.94
C ALA A 58 1.92 -20.98 -5.48
N GLU A 59 1.92 -20.01 -6.38
CA GLU A 59 2.25 -18.63 -6.03
C GLU A 59 1.19 -18.01 -5.11
N LEU A 60 -0.09 -18.21 -5.42
CA LEU A 60 -1.18 -17.73 -4.60
C LEU A 60 -1.12 -18.29 -3.19
N ASP A 61 -0.83 -19.59 -3.06
CA ASP A 61 -0.68 -20.26 -1.76
C ASP A 61 0.52 -19.71 -0.96
N ALA A 62 1.63 -19.39 -1.62
CA ALA A 62 2.79 -18.76 -0.98
C ALA A 62 2.46 -17.34 -0.45
N ILE A 63 1.73 -16.54 -1.24
CA ILE A 63 1.26 -15.21 -0.82
C ILE A 63 0.29 -15.33 0.35
N ASP A 64 -0.72 -16.21 0.23
CA ASP A 64 -1.74 -16.43 1.27
C ASP A 64 -1.11 -16.94 2.58
N THR A 65 -0.14 -17.85 2.50
CA THR A 65 0.62 -18.34 3.66
C THR A 65 1.32 -17.19 4.37
N THR A 66 1.95 -16.30 3.61
CA THR A 66 2.66 -15.14 4.17
C THR A 66 1.68 -14.18 4.85
N LEU A 67 0.57 -13.85 4.19
CA LEU A 67 -0.46 -12.97 4.74
C LEU A 67 -1.12 -13.52 6.02
N ARG A 68 -1.38 -14.84 6.07
CA ARG A 68 -1.97 -15.49 7.24
C ARG A 68 -1.15 -15.33 8.52
N THR A 69 0.16 -15.08 8.42
CA THR A 69 1.01 -14.82 9.59
C THR A 69 0.68 -13.50 10.29
N ILE A 70 0.03 -12.56 9.59
CA ILE A 70 -0.33 -11.24 10.11
C ILE A 70 -1.84 -10.97 10.10
N PHE A 71 -2.64 -11.78 9.41
CA PHE A 71 -4.11 -11.73 9.43
C PHE A 71 -4.69 -12.49 10.63
N ASP A 72 -4.37 -12.04 11.85
CA ASP A 72 -4.77 -12.70 13.10
C ASP A 72 -5.96 -12.04 13.82
N VAL A 73 -6.39 -10.85 13.37
CA VAL A 73 -7.52 -10.12 13.96
C VAL A 73 -8.80 -10.49 13.25
N GLU A 74 -9.68 -11.21 13.93
CA GLU A 74 -11.00 -11.54 13.41
C GLU A 74 -11.95 -10.33 13.48
N ALA A 75 -12.19 -9.69 12.33
CA ALA A 75 -13.05 -8.50 12.24
C ALA A 75 -14.48 -8.84 11.79
N PHE A 76 -14.64 -9.88 10.96
CA PHE A 76 -15.91 -10.23 10.32
C PHE A 76 -16.27 -11.69 10.57
N PRO A 77 -16.64 -12.08 11.81
CA PRO A 77 -16.85 -13.48 12.20
C PRO A 77 -18.03 -14.17 11.50
N LYS A 78 -18.86 -13.42 10.76
CA LYS A 78 -19.93 -13.97 9.92
C LYS A 78 -19.42 -14.51 8.58
N MET A 79 -18.22 -14.12 8.13
CA MET A 79 -17.63 -14.62 6.90
C MET A 79 -17.14 -16.07 7.07
N PRO A 80 -17.24 -16.94 6.04
CA PRO A 80 -16.80 -18.33 6.16
C PRO A 80 -15.31 -18.45 6.54
N PRO A 81 -14.90 -19.44 7.37
CA PRO A 81 -13.48 -19.67 7.67
C PRO A 81 -12.62 -19.98 6.44
N SER A 82 -13.21 -20.55 5.38
CA SER A 82 -12.56 -20.77 4.09
C SER A 82 -12.18 -19.47 3.38
N GLU A 83 -12.86 -18.37 3.70
CA GLU A 83 -12.66 -17.02 3.16
C GLU A 83 -11.94 -16.14 4.19
N TRP A 84 -10.86 -16.66 4.75
CA TRP A 84 -10.09 -16.02 5.82
C TRP A 84 -9.67 -14.57 5.48
N TRP A 85 -9.42 -14.24 4.20
CA TRP A 85 -9.06 -12.89 3.77
C TRP A 85 -10.20 -11.89 3.96
N LEU A 86 -11.46 -12.34 3.89
CA LEU A 86 -12.65 -11.53 4.18
C LEU A 86 -13.01 -11.53 5.66
N ARG A 87 -12.57 -12.53 6.41
CA ARG A 87 -12.90 -12.73 7.83
C ARG A 87 -11.94 -11.99 8.76
N CYS A 88 -10.65 -12.06 8.45
CA CYS A 88 -9.57 -11.51 9.26
C CYS A 88 -8.99 -10.25 8.62
N VAL A 89 -8.32 -9.43 9.42
CA VAL A 89 -7.58 -8.24 9.00
C VAL A 89 -6.15 -8.25 9.56
N PRO A 90 -5.22 -7.47 8.98
CA PRO A 90 -3.88 -7.36 9.50
C PRO A 90 -3.87 -6.94 10.97
N SER A 91 -2.95 -7.50 11.75
CA SER A 91 -2.72 -7.16 13.15
C SER A 91 -2.09 -5.78 13.34
N TYR A 92 -1.54 -5.23 12.25
CA TYR A 92 -1.00 -3.88 12.20
C TYR A 92 -1.18 -3.20 10.84
N ALA A 93 -1.25 -1.87 10.86
CA ALA A 93 -1.35 -1.04 9.66
C ALA A 93 -0.91 0.41 9.95
N ALA A 94 -1.04 1.29 8.96
CA ALA A 94 -0.79 2.72 9.17
C ALA A 94 -1.79 3.35 10.15
N ARG A 95 -1.35 4.41 10.86
CA ARG A 95 -2.12 5.11 11.91
C ARG A 95 -3.53 5.50 11.46
N ASP A 96 -3.64 6.01 10.23
CA ASP A 96 -4.91 6.48 9.69
C ASP A 96 -5.87 5.33 9.38
N PHE A 97 -5.37 4.27 8.77
CA PHE A 97 -6.13 3.05 8.57
C PHE A 97 -6.65 2.52 9.90
N CYS A 98 -5.79 2.42 10.93
CA CYS A 98 -6.18 1.92 12.25
C CYS A 98 -7.31 2.76 12.87
N ARG A 99 -7.21 4.10 12.77
CA ARG A 99 -8.22 5.03 13.29
C ARG A 99 -9.54 4.89 12.54
N GLU A 100 -9.49 4.88 11.22
CA GLU A 100 -10.66 4.77 10.36
C GLU A 100 -11.35 3.42 10.55
N PHE A 101 -10.59 2.32 10.53
CA PHE A 101 -11.09 0.97 10.70
C PHE A 101 -11.76 0.78 12.07
N LYS A 102 -11.15 1.30 13.15
CA LYS A 102 -11.78 1.31 14.48
C LYS A 102 -13.07 2.14 14.49
N GLY A 103 -13.08 3.29 13.83
CA GLY A 103 -14.27 4.13 13.72
C GLY A 103 -15.42 3.45 12.96
N ALA A 104 -15.11 2.76 11.87
CA ALA A 104 -16.09 2.10 11.02
C ALA A 104 -16.61 0.77 11.58
N TYR A 105 -15.72 -0.04 12.16
CA TYR A 105 -16.01 -1.44 12.52
C TYR A 105 -15.86 -1.75 14.01
N GLY A 106 -15.39 -0.82 14.83
CA GLY A 106 -15.16 -1.05 16.27
C GLY A 106 -13.98 -1.96 16.60
N VAL A 107 -13.22 -2.40 15.59
CA VAL A 107 -12.07 -3.32 15.74
C VAL A 107 -10.79 -2.52 15.84
N SER A 108 -9.94 -2.86 16.82
CA SER A 108 -8.65 -2.19 17.02
C SER A 108 -7.51 -2.97 16.36
N ILE A 109 -6.66 -2.25 15.64
CA ILE A 109 -5.46 -2.74 14.95
C ILE A 109 -4.26 -1.95 15.48
N ALA A 110 -3.09 -2.58 15.57
CA ALA A 110 -1.89 -1.89 16.04
C ALA A 110 -1.37 -0.90 14.99
N ALA A 111 -1.12 0.35 15.39
CA ALA A 111 -0.52 1.34 14.52
C ALA A 111 1.00 1.06 14.37
N ARG A 112 1.38 0.41 13.27
CA ARG A 112 2.76 0.12 12.90
C ARG A 112 2.85 0.00 11.39
N SER A 113 3.54 0.95 10.76
CA SER A 113 3.83 0.90 9.33
C SER A 113 5.15 1.58 9.01
N LYS A 114 5.84 1.11 7.96
CA LYS A 114 7.01 1.80 7.40
C LYS A 114 6.63 3.16 6.81
N PHE A 115 5.42 3.28 6.28
CA PHE A 115 4.87 4.55 5.80
C PHE A 115 4.85 5.62 6.90
N ASP A 116 4.37 5.29 8.09
CA ASP A 116 4.32 6.23 9.21
C ASP A 116 5.72 6.64 9.68
N LEU A 117 6.67 5.70 9.70
CA LEU A 117 8.07 5.98 10.06
C LEU A 117 8.70 6.98 9.09
N ASP A 118 8.51 6.78 7.78
CA ASP A 118 9.00 7.69 6.75
C ASP A 118 8.33 9.07 6.86
N VAL A 119 7.01 9.12 7.04
CA VAL A 119 6.28 10.39 7.21
C VAL A 119 6.78 11.15 8.43
N ASP A 120 6.95 10.48 9.58
CA ASP A 120 7.46 11.12 10.80
C ASP A 120 8.88 11.64 10.58
N ALA A 121 9.75 10.87 9.92
CA ALA A 121 11.10 11.30 9.57
C ALA A 121 11.13 12.51 8.62
N MET A 122 10.25 12.54 7.60
CA MET A 122 10.10 13.69 6.71
C MET A 122 9.62 14.94 7.46
N VAL A 123 8.67 14.80 8.40
CA VAL A 123 8.21 15.90 9.25
C VAL A 123 9.37 16.46 10.09
N GLN A 124 10.22 15.59 10.66
CA GLN A 124 11.39 16.03 11.41
C GLN A 124 12.40 16.78 10.52
N LEU A 125 12.66 16.30 9.30
CA LEU A 125 13.54 17.01 8.35
C LEU A 125 12.99 18.40 8.02
N SER A 126 11.67 18.52 7.81
CA SER A 126 11.01 19.80 7.54
C SER A 126 11.08 20.73 8.75
N ALA A 127 10.83 20.22 9.95
CA ALA A 127 10.94 20.99 11.19
C ALA A 127 12.38 21.50 11.45
N ASN A 128 13.39 20.77 10.97
CA ASN A 128 14.80 21.18 11.02
C ASN A 128 15.20 22.16 9.89
N GLY A 129 14.23 22.66 9.12
CA GLY A 129 14.44 23.68 8.09
C GLY A 129 14.89 23.15 6.73
N MET A 130 14.84 21.84 6.49
CA MET A 130 15.14 21.29 5.16
C MET A 130 14.00 21.65 4.18
N ALA A 131 14.38 22.15 3.01
CA ALA A 131 13.41 22.54 1.98
C ALA A 131 12.62 21.32 1.47
N PRO A 132 11.32 21.47 1.12
CA PRO A 132 10.49 20.36 0.64
C PRO A 132 11.11 19.59 -0.53
N ALA A 133 11.73 20.28 -1.48
CA ALA A 133 12.40 19.66 -2.63
C ALA A 133 13.57 18.76 -2.19
N ASP A 134 14.40 19.23 -1.27
CA ASP A 134 15.56 18.47 -0.80
C ASP A 134 15.14 17.27 0.06
N ILE A 135 14.04 17.38 0.81
CA ILE A 135 13.45 16.22 1.50
C ILE A 135 13.02 15.17 0.47
N CYS A 136 12.27 15.55 -0.57
CA CYS A 136 11.83 14.61 -1.61
C CYS A 136 13.03 13.90 -2.27
N LEU A 137 14.07 14.66 -2.60
CA LEU A 137 15.28 14.13 -3.24
C LEU A 137 16.06 13.19 -2.31
N LYS A 138 16.22 13.55 -1.04
CA LYS A 138 16.88 12.70 -0.03
C LYS A 138 16.13 11.38 0.15
N VAL A 139 14.81 11.44 0.31
CA VAL A 139 13.96 10.26 0.48
C VAL A 139 14.11 9.31 -0.72
N ALA A 140 14.16 9.84 -1.95
CA ALA A 140 14.37 9.07 -3.17
C ALA A 140 15.80 8.51 -3.31
N GLU A 141 16.82 9.29 -2.98
CA GLU A 141 18.22 8.87 -3.00
C GLU A 141 18.48 7.72 -2.01
N GLU A 142 17.90 7.81 -0.82
CA GLU A 142 18.03 6.80 0.24
C GLU A 142 17.04 5.64 0.11
N GLN A 143 16.23 5.61 -0.94
CA GLN A 143 15.29 4.52 -1.24
C GLN A 143 14.35 4.17 -0.07
N TRP A 144 13.82 5.19 0.61
CA TRP A 144 12.87 4.99 1.70
C TRP A 144 11.60 4.25 1.23
N TYR A 145 10.85 3.64 2.14
CA TYR A 145 9.67 2.83 1.82
C TYR A 145 8.67 3.59 0.93
N VAL A 146 8.43 4.87 1.22
CA VAL A 146 7.51 5.72 0.45
C VAL A 146 7.90 5.87 -1.03
N THR A 147 9.14 5.59 -1.41
CA THR A 147 9.60 5.68 -2.81
C THR A 147 9.35 4.44 -3.64
N LYS A 148 8.94 3.32 -3.01
CA LYS A 148 8.59 2.07 -3.72
C LYS A 148 7.56 2.30 -4.83
N ARG A 149 6.65 3.28 -4.66
CA ARG A 149 5.62 3.64 -5.64
C ARG A 149 5.39 5.15 -5.66
N PRO A 150 5.14 5.77 -6.82
CA PRO A 150 4.86 7.21 -6.92
C PRO A 150 3.68 7.66 -6.05
N ALA A 151 2.63 6.84 -5.93
CA ALA A 151 1.46 7.15 -5.10
C ALA A 151 1.78 7.19 -3.60
N LEU A 152 2.69 6.33 -3.11
CA LEU A 152 3.12 6.36 -1.70
C LEU A 152 3.90 7.63 -1.41
N LEU A 153 4.85 7.98 -2.28
CA LEU A 153 5.66 9.19 -2.14
C LEU A 153 4.79 10.43 -2.15
N PHE A 154 3.87 10.50 -3.11
CA PHE A 154 2.90 11.59 -3.20
C PHE A 154 2.04 11.71 -1.93
N ARG A 155 1.55 10.59 -1.39
CA ARG A 155 0.76 10.56 -0.15
C ARG A 155 1.59 11.01 1.06
N ALA A 156 2.83 10.54 1.18
CA ALA A 156 3.73 10.89 2.28
C ALA A 156 4.05 12.39 2.27
N CYS A 157 4.50 12.91 1.13
CA CYS A 157 4.76 14.32 0.90
C CYS A 157 3.57 15.23 1.23
N ARG A 158 2.35 14.85 0.84
CA ARG A 158 1.13 15.62 1.16
C ARG A 158 0.85 15.72 2.66
N ARG A 159 1.38 14.79 3.46
CA ARG A 159 1.19 14.75 4.92
C ARG A 159 2.32 15.43 5.65
N SER A 160 3.54 15.29 5.16
CA SER A 160 4.74 15.75 5.85
C SER A 160 5.18 17.16 5.47
N LEU A 161 4.80 17.66 4.30
CA LEU A 161 5.33 18.91 3.75
C LEU A 161 4.21 19.90 3.41
N PRO A 162 4.43 21.21 3.63
CA PRO A 162 3.53 22.24 3.15
C PRO A 162 3.58 22.29 1.61
N MET A 163 2.47 21.97 0.94
CA MET A 163 2.39 22.01 -0.52
C MET A 163 1.08 22.61 -1.01
N ASP A 164 1.21 23.61 -1.88
CA ASP A 164 0.12 24.15 -2.66
C ASP A 164 -0.27 23.21 -3.83
N ARG A 165 -1.20 23.65 -4.68
CA ARG A 165 -1.65 22.84 -5.83
C ARG A 165 -0.56 22.69 -6.89
N SER A 166 0.29 23.70 -7.09
CA SER A 166 1.34 23.69 -8.11
C SER A 166 2.45 22.71 -7.74
N ALA A 167 2.96 22.80 -6.50
CA ALA A 167 3.95 21.92 -5.92
C ALA A 167 3.50 20.45 -5.97
N ARG A 168 2.23 20.16 -5.70
CA ARG A 168 1.69 18.79 -5.83
C ARG A 168 1.78 18.25 -7.26
N ARG A 169 1.47 19.07 -8.27
CA ARG A 169 1.57 18.64 -9.67
C ARG A 169 3.02 18.37 -10.07
N ALA A 170 3.93 19.24 -9.65
CA ALA A 170 5.36 19.07 -9.90
C ALA A 170 5.91 17.81 -9.21
N LEU A 171 5.54 17.58 -7.95
CA LEU A 171 5.89 16.37 -7.21
C LEU A 171 5.40 15.12 -7.93
N TRP A 172 4.13 15.08 -8.35
CA TRP A 172 3.59 13.93 -9.09
C TRP A 172 4.36 13.69 -10.39
N ALA A 173 4.59 14.76 -11.17
CA ALA A 173 5.33 14.67 -12.42
C ALA A 173 6.77 14.16 -12.21
N TRP A 174 7.46 14.62 -11.17
CA TRP A 174 8.80 14.12 -10.81
C TRP A 174 8.76 12.67 -10.35
N ALA A 175 7.82 12.29 -9.46
CA ALA A 175 7.69 10.93 -8.95
C ALA A 175 7.39 9.90 -10.05
N THR A 176 6.75 10.33 -11.15
CA THR A 176 6.51 9.49 -12.34
C THR A 176 7.58 9.63 -13.42
N GLY A 177 8.70 10.31 -13.16
CA GLY A 177 9.83 10.44 -14.08
C GLY A 177 9.67 11.49 -15.20
N ASN A 178 8.65 12.35 -15.15
CA ASN A 178 8.39 13.37 -16.16
C ASN A 178 9.13 14.70 -15.90
N VAL A 179 9.71 14.88 -14.72
CA VAL A 179 10.43 16.09 -14.31
C VAL A 179 11.75 15.69 -13.64
N SER A 180 12.81 16.45 -13.91
CA SER A 180 14.14 16.23 -13.33
C SER A 180 14.26 16.81 -11.92
N ALA A 181 15.30 16.42 -11.16
CA ALA A 181 15.56 16.98 -9.83
C ALA A 181 15.70 18.52 -9.82
N PRO A 182 16.40 19.17 -10.77
CA PRO A 182 16.39 20.64 -10.88
C PRO A 182 14.99 21.21 -11.12
N GLY A 183 14.16 20.54 -11.93
CA GLY A 183 12.78 20.96 -12.17
C GLY A 183 11.89 20.84 -10.93
N LEU A 184 12.10 19.81 -10.11
CA LEU A 184 11.43 19.68 -8.81
C LEU A 184 11.86 20.81 -7.88
N ARG A 185 13.16 21.10 -7.77
CA ARG A 185 13.66 22.22 -6.95
C ARG A 185 13.08 23.56 -7.37
N ALA A 186 13.00 23.85 -8.67
CA ALA A 186 12.40 25.08 -9.16
C ALA A 186 10.90 25.19 -8.82
N ALA A 187 10.18 24.07 -8.72
CA ALA A 187 8.75 24.07 -8.46
C ALA A 187 8.39 24.01 -6.96
N LEU A 188 9.28 23.53 -6.11
CA LEU A 188 9.08 23.38 -4.66
C LEU A 188 9.98 24.33 -3.84
N GLY A 189 10.88 25.06 -4.50
CA GLY A 189 11.80 26.02 -3.91
C GLY A 189 11.36 27.46 -4.22
N GLU A 190 10.29 27.88 -3.55
CA GLU A 190 10.10 29.28 -3.14
C GLU A 190 10.07 29.33 -1.62
#